data_AF-A0A6N0WXE9-F1
#
_entry.id   AF-A0A6N0WXE9-F1
#
_cell.length_a   1.000
_cell.length_b   1.000
_cell.length_c   1.000
_cell.angle_alpha   90.00
_cell.angle_beta   90.00
_cell.angle_gamma   90.00
#
_symmetry.space_group_name_H-M   'P 1'
#
loop_
_entity.id
_entity.type
_entity.pdbx_description
1 polymer ?
#
loop_
_entity_poly.entity_id
_entity_poly.type
_entity_poly.pdbx_seq_one_letter_code
_entity_poly.pdbx_strand_id
1 'polypeptide(L)'
;MGIFSTIMNKIFHHDAPAPEASAPADTGGATADAAVAAAPPPPSEPVDVEAVLTQLAAGKGGGGNWQVSIVDLLKLLDMDSSLDARKELANELDVHAGADGSAEENIALHKAVMQKLAENGGKVPDSLLHH
;
A
#
# COMPACT_ATOMS: atom_id res chain seq x y z
N MET A 1 18.10 7.22 -4.83
CA MET A 1 16.93 6.46 -4.35
C MET A 1 15.75 7.39 -4.53
N GLY A 2 14.80 7.04 -5.40
CA GLY A 2 13.66 7.90 -5.69
C GLY A 2 12.62 7.89 -4.58
N ILE A 3 11.71 8.87 -4.63
CA ILE A 3 10.60 9.00 -3.68
C ILE A 3 9.65 7.83 -3.85
N PHE A 4 9.35 7.43 -5.10
CA PHE A 4 8.49 6.28 -5.36
C PHE A 4 9.08 4.98 -4.79
N SER A 5 10.38 4.76 -4.99
CA SER A 5 11.07 3.59 -4.43
C SER A 5 10.95 3.52 -2.90
N THR A 6 10.96 4.68 -2.22
CA THR A 6 10.80 4.77 -0.77
C THR A 6 9.37 4.45 -0.33
N ILE A 7 8.36 4.95 -1.07
CA ILE A 7 6.94 4.63 -0.87
C ILE A 7 6.72 3.11 -0.99
N MET A 8 7.19 2.53 -2.10
CA MET A 8 7.09 1.10 -2.37
C MET A 8 7.75 0.28 -1.26
N ASN A 9 8.96 0.66 -0.85
CA ASN A 9 9.68 0.00 0.22
C ASN A 9 8.90 0.03 1.54
N LYS A 10 8.29 1.17 1.88
CA LYS A 10 7.49 1.31 3.10
C LYS A 10 6.20 0.51 3.05
N ILE A 11 5.58 0.34 1.90
CA ILE A 11 4.34 -0.44 1.76
C ILE A 11 4.65 -1.94 1.78
N PHE A 12 5.60 -2.40 0.97
CA PHE A 12 5.92 -3.82 0.85
C PHE A 12 6.73 -4.39 2.01
N HIS A 13 7.47 -3.57 2.76
CA HIS A 13 8.13 -4.00 4.00
C HIS A 13 7.32 -3.68 5.26
N HIS A 14 6.09 -3.15 5.13
CA HIS A 14 5.16 -3.07 6.26
C HIS A 14 4.47 -4.40 6.56
N ASP A 15 4.80 -5.45 5.80
CA ASP A 15 4.41 -6.83 6.07
C ASP A 15 5.15 -7.36 7.32
N ALA A 16 4.87 -6.74 8.46
CA ALA A 16 4.96 -7.41 9.73
C ALA A 16 3.62 -8.13 9.90
N PRO A 17 3.61 -9.47 9.86
CA PRO A 17 2.38 -10.24 9.84
C PRO A 17 1.63 -9.98 11.15
N ALA A 18 0.47 -9.36 11.06
CA ALA A 18 -0.63 -9.87 11.86
C ALA A 18 -1.15 -11.06 11.05
N PRO A 19 -0.78 -12.31 11.39
CA PRO A 19 -1.54 -13.41 10.85
C PRO A 19 -2.98 -13.10 11.22
N GLU A 20 -3.85 -12.98 10.21
CA GLU A 20 -5.24 -13.31 10.41
C GLU A 20 -5.23 -14.69 11.04
N ALA A 21 -5.39 -14.70 12.36
CA ALA A 21 -5.59 -15.88 13.14
C ALA A 21 -6.88 -16.47 12.58
N SER A 22 -6.72 -17.35 11.59
CA SER A 22 -7.61 -18.45 11.36
C SER A 22 -7.78 -19.09 12.72
N ALA A 23 -8.88 -18.76 13.39
CA ALA A 23 -9.21 -19.32 14.67
C ALA A 23 -9.21 -20.85 14.50
N PRO A 24 -8.36 -21.62 15.20
CA PRO A 24 -8.57 -23.04 15.27
C PRO A 24 -9.84 -23.21 16.11
N ALA A 25 -10.94 -23.57 15.45
CA ALA A 25 -12.10 -24.10 16.13
C ALA A 25 -11.67 -25.43 16.77
N ASP A 26 -11.36 -25.37 18.06
CA ASP A 26 -11.26 -26.53 18.93
C ASP A 26 -12.65 -27.14 19.13
N THR A 27 -12.88 -28.33 18.57
CA THR A 27 -13.76 -29.33 19.17
C THR A 27 -13.26 -30.72 18.78
N GLY A 28 -12.86 -31.49 19.79
CA GLY A 28 -12.11 -32.74 19.65
C GLY A 28 -12.85 -33.95 19.05
N GLY A 29 -12.08 -35.01 18.83
CA GLY A 29 -12.58 -36.33 18.47
C GLY A 29 -11.57 -37.20 17.70
N ALA A 30 -10.91 -38.11 18.42
CA ALA A 30 -10.39 -39.43 18.03
C ALA A 30 -9.89 -39.73 16.59
N THR A 31 -8.62 -40.19 16.54
CA THR A 31 -7.99 -41.19 15.65
C THR A 31 -8.12 -41.04 14.12
N ALA A 32 -6.99 -40.80 13.45
CA ALA A 32 -6.51 -41.61 12.32
C ALA A 32 -5.25 -40.98 11.70
N ASP A 33 -4.29 -41.85 11.43
CA ASP A 33 -3.08 -41.66 10.63
C ASP A 33 -3.38 -40.98 9.28
N ALA A 34 -2.81 -39.81 9.03
CA ALA A 34 -2.74 -39.21 7.70
C ALA A 34 -1.50 -38.34 7.60
N ALA A 35 -0.56 -38.75 6.74
CA ALA A 35 0.64 -38.03 6.37
C ALA A 35 0.31 -36.57 6.02
N VAL A 36 0.84 -35.62 6.80
CA VAL A 36 0.86 -34.21 6.44
C VAL A 36 1.85 -34.06 5.29
N ALA A 37 1.32 -34.10 4.07
CA ALA A 37 2.00 -33.51 2.92
C ALA A 37 2.27 -32.05 3.28
N ALA A 38 3.55 -31.69 3.38
CA ALA A 38 3.98 -30.31 3.52
C ALA A 38 3.38 -29.52 2.35
N ALA A 39 2.38 -28.70 2.65
CA ALA A 39 1.82 -27.79 1.68
C ALA A 39 2.96 -26.92 1.15
N PRO A 40 3.06 -26.71 -0.18
CA PRO A 40 4.00 -25.74 -0.71
C PRO A 40 3.77 -24.40 0.00
N PRO A 41 4.84 -23.62 0.29
CA PRO A 41 4.68 -22.31 0.88
C PRO A 41 3.65 -21.53 0.04
N PRO A 42 2.73 -20.79 0.67
CA PRO A 42 1.74 -20.03 -0.07
C PRO A 42 2.47 -19.16 -1.09
N PRO A 43 1.97 -19.06 -2.34
CA PRO A 43 2.50 -18.09 -3.28
C PRO A 43 2.47 -16.73 -2.60
N SER A 44 3.57 -15.98 -2.68
CA SER A 44 3.65 -14.62 -2.11
C SER A 44 2.41 -13.85 -2.52
N GLU A 45 1.52 -13.59 -1.57
CA GLU A 45 0.25 -12.95 -1.87
C GLU A 45 0.53 -11.50 -2.30
N PRO A 46 -0.21 -10.98 -3.29
CA PRO A 46 -0.05 -9.59 -3.69
C PRO A 46 -0.36 -8.70 -2.48
N VAL A 47 0.54 -7.77 -2.17
CA VAL A 47 0.44 -6.95 -0.96
C VAL A 47 -0.76 -6.02 -1.11
N ASP A 48 -1.74 -6.13 -0.21
CA ASP A 48 -2.94 -5.28 -0.24
C ASP A 48 -2.59 -3.86 0.23
N VAL A 49 -2.41 -2.96 -0.74
CA VAL A 49 -1.93 -1.59 -0.51
C VAL A 49 -2.94 -0.81 0.32
N GLU A 50 -4.24 -0.99 0.07
CA GLU A 50 -5.29 -0.32 0.84
C GLU A 50 -5.27 -0.77 2.30
N ALA A 51 -5.17 -2.08 2.54
CA ALA A 51 -5.12 -2.63 3.89
C ALA A 51 -3.90 -2.13 4.67
N VAL A 52 -2.71 -2.14 4.05
CA VAL A 52 -1.47 -1.65 4.65
C VAL A 52 -1.58 -0.17 5.01
N LEU A 53 -2.02 0.68 4.08
CA LEU A 53 -2.17 2.12 4.33
C LEU A 53 -3.24 2.40 5.40
N THR A 54 -4.34 1.65 5.40
CA THR A 54 -5.40 1.76 6.42
C THR A 54 -4.87 1.40 7.80
N GLN A 55 -4.11 0.30 7.93
CA GLN A 55 -3.50 -0.11 9.18
C GLN A 55 -2.48 0.93 9.67
N LEU A 56 -1.66 1.47 8.76
CA LEU A 56 -0.71 2.53 9.07
C LEU A 56 -1.42 3.79 9.58
N ALA A 57 -2.55 4.14 8.98
CA ALA A 57 -3.35 5.31 9.35
C ALA A 57 -3.99 5.12 10.72
N ALA A 58 -4.50 3.92 11.00
CA ALA A 58 -5.03 3.56 12.30
C ALA A 58 -3.95 3.62 13.39
N GLY A 59 -2.76 3.07 13.12
CA GLY A 59 -1.63 3.08 14.05
C GLY A 59 -1.09 4.48 14.37
N LYS A 60 -1.17 5.40 13.41
CA LYS A 60 -0.75 6.81 13.57
C LYS A 60 -1.79 7.72 14.23
N GLY A 61 -2.99 7.22 14.51
CA GLY A 61 -4.07 8.02 15.09
C GLY A 61 -4.79 8.92 14.06
N GLY A 62 -4.72 8.56 12.78
CA GLY A 62 -5.32 9.29 11.67
C GLY A 62 -4.31 9.52 10.54
N GLY A 63 -4.74 9.22 9.30
CA GLY A 63 -3.93 9.36 8.08
C GLY A 63 -4.43 10.42 7.10
N GLY A 64 -5.34 11.31 7.52
CA GLY A 64 -5.97 12.30 6.65
C GLY A 64 -6.72 11.66 5.48
N ASN A 65 -6.66 12.31 4.32
CA ASN A 65 -7.31 11.87 3.09
C ASN A 65 -6.30 11.22 2.13
N TRP A 66 -5.49 10.27 2.62
CA TRP A 66 -4.46 9.58 1.83
C TRP A 66 -4.99 8.89 0.56
N GLN A 67 -6.29 8.56 0.53
CA GLN A 67 -6.97 7.94 -0.61
C GLN A 67 -7.11 8.85 -1.85
N VAL A 68 -7.02 10.17 -1.63
CA VAL A 68 -7.19 11.18 -2.69
C VAL A 68 -6.06 12.21 -2.69
N SER A 69 -5.35 12.34 -1.58
CA SER A 69 -4.35 13.38 -1.37
C SER A 69 -2.96 12.78 -1.21
N ILE A 70 -2.12 12.97 -2.23
CA ILE A 70 -0.71 12.56 -2.21
C ILE A 70 0.05 13.14 -1.01
N VAL A 71 -0.33 14.35 -0.56
CA VAL A 71 0.27 15.01 0.61
C VAL A 71 0.04 14.19 1.88
N ASP A 72 -1.18 13.71 2.08
CA ASP A 72 -1.52 12.91 3.27
C ASP A 72 -0.96 11.50 3.17
N LEU A 73 -0.87 10.91 1.96
CA LEU A 73 -0.16 9.66 1.73
C LEU A 73 1.32 9.76 2.15
N LEU A 74 2.02 10.82 1.74
CA LEU A 74 3.42 11.04 2.10
C LEU A 74 3.59 11.22 3.62
N LYS A 75 2.72 11.99 4.27
CA LYS A 75 2.74 12.16 5.74
C LYS A 75 2.46 10.85 6.48
N LEU A 76 1.52 10.06 5.97
CA LEU A 76 1.17 8.76 6.50
C LEU A 76 2.39 7.83 6.50
N LEU A 77 3.23 7.94 5.48
CA LEU A 77 4.48 7.19 5.34
C LEU A 77 5.68 7.85 6.04
N ASP A 78 5.49 8.90 6.85
CA ASP A 78 6.59 9.69 7.46
C ASP A 78 7.60 10.22 6.42
N MET A 79 7.09 10.70 5.29
CA MET A 79 7.88 11.28 4.20
C MET A 79 7.66 12.79 4.08
N ASP A 80 8.58 13.45 3.38
CA ASP A 80 8.42 14.86 3.05
C ASP A 80 7.24 15.03 2.08
N SER A 81 6.30 15.92 2.45
CA SER A 81 5.09 16.22 1.68
C SER A 81 5.14 17.61 1.03
N SER A 82 6.34 18.19 0.94
CA SER A 82 6.57 19.52 0.38
C SER A 82 6.33 19.53 -1.13
N LEU A 83 6.25 20.73 -1.72
CA LEU A 83 6.11 20.86 -3.17
C LEU A 83 7.29 20.24 -3.92
N ASP A 84 8.51 20.40 -3.42
CA ASP A 84 9.70 19.81 -4.04
C ASP A 84 9.64 18.29 -4.09
N ALA A 85 9.24 17.62 -3.00
CA ALA A 85 9.07 16.17 -2.98
C ALA A 85 7.98 15.70 -3.96
N ARG A 86 6.85 16.42 -4.05
CA ARG A 86 5.81 16.08 -5.02
C ARG A 86 6.28 16.27 -6.46
N LYS A 87 7.04 17.34 -6.75
CA LYS A 87 7.63 17.57 -8.06
C LYS A 87 8.62 16.49 -8.44
N GLU A 88 9.49 16.10 -7.51
CA GLU A 88 10.46 15.02 -7.77
C GLU A 88 9.73 13.70 -8.04
N LEU A 89 8.70 13.36 -7.27
CA LEU A 89 7.86 12.19 -7.50
C LEU A 89 7.11 12.26 -8.84
N ALA A 90 6.59 13.44 -9.20
CA ALA A 90 5.90 13.65 -10.46
C ALA A 90 6.85 13.48 -11.65
N ASN A 91 8.07 14.00 -11.56
CA ASN A 91 9.10 13.78 -12.57
C ASN A 91 9.54 12.31 -12.63
N GLU A 92 9.64 11.61 -11.48
CA GLU A 92 10.00 10.19 -11.42
C GLU A 92 8.94 9.29 -12.07
N LEU A 93 7.67 9.71 -12.02
CA LEU A 93 6.52 8.99 -12.59
C LEU A 93 6.03 9.56 -13.93
N ASP A 94 6.76 10.53 -14.51
CA ASP A 94 6.40 11.24 -15.74
C ASP A 94 4.96 11.84 -15.72
N VAL A 95 4.54 12.36 -14.56
CA VAL A 95 3.23 12.97 -14.34
C VAL A 95 3.32 14.47 -14.58
N HIS A 96 2.63 14.95 -15.61
CA HIS A 96 2.58 16.37 -15.99
C HIS A 96 1.15 16.85 -16.19
N ALA A 97 0.31 16.70 -15.15
CA ALA A 97 -1.08 17.12 -15.18
C ALA A 97 -1.25 18.49 -14.51
N GLY A 98 -1.58 19.53 -15.28
CA GLY A 98 -1.83 20.86 -14.73
C GLY A 98 -0.56 21.57 -14.23
N ALA A 99 -0.72 22.49 -13.29
CA ALA A 99 0.37 23.28 -12.72
C ALA A 99 0.87 22.70 -11.38
N ASP A 100 2.17 22.85 -11.13
CA ASP A 100 2.87 22.44 -9.91
C ASP A 100 2.07 22.64 -8.60
N GLY A 101 1.67 21.55 -7.96
CA GLY A 101 0.95 21.52 -6.69
C GLY A 101 -0.56 21.74 -6.79
N SER A 102 -1.12 21.87 -7.99
CA SER A 102 -2.56 22.02 -8.23
C SER A 102 -3.34 20.78 -7.82
N ALA A 103 -4.65 20.94 -7.57
CA ALA A 103 -5.51 19.80 -7.26
C ALA A 103 -5.50 18.73 -8.37
N GLU A 104 -5.53 19.16 -9.64
CA GLU A 104 -5.46 18.28 -10.80
C GLU A 104 -4.16 17.46 -10.83
N GLU A 105 -3.02 18.09 -10.57
CA GLU A 105 -1.73 17.40 -10.49
C GLU A 105 -1.72 16.41 -9.33
N ASN A 106 -2.18 16.83 -8.15
CA ASN A 106 -2.16 15.97 -6.97
C ASN A 106 -3.00 14.70 -7.17
N ILE A 107 -4.15 14.80 -7.84
CA ILE A 107 -5.01 13.66 -8.18
C ILE A 107 -4.31 12.75 -9.19
N ALA A 108 -3.76 13.32 -10.28
CA ALA A 108 -3.06 12.55 -11.30
C ALA A 108 -1.81 11.86 -10.74
N LEU A 109 -1.05 12.56 -9.89
CA LEU A 109 0.15 12.05 -9.22
C LEU A 109 -0.20 10.91 -8.27
N HIS A 110 -1.22 11.09 -7.44
CA HIS A 110 -1.72 10.03 -6.58
C HIS A 110 -2.11 8.77 -7.37
N LYS A 111 -2.86 8.95 -8.47
CA LYS A 111 -3.25 7.84 -9.35
C LYS A 111 -2.05 7.14 -9.97
N ALA A 112 -1.05 7.89 -10.44
CA ALA A 112 0.16 7.32 -11.01
C ALA A 112 0.94 6.49 -9.98
N VAL A 113 1.04 6.97 -8.73
CA VAL A 113 1.66 6.20 -7.63
C VAL A 113 0.90 4.90 -7.41
N MET A 114 -0.42 4.93 -7.32
CA MET A 114 -1.26 3.76 -7.11
C MET A 114 -1.15 2.76 -8.26
N GLN A 115 -1.16 3.22 -9.51
CA GLN A 115 -0.94 2.38 -10.67
C GLN A 115 0.46 1.75 -10.64
N LYS A 116 1.50 2.52 -10.30
CA LYS A 116 2.87 2.02 -10.23
C LYS A 116 3.05 0.99 -9.11
N LEU A 117 2.37 1.16 -7.97
CA LEU A 117 2.33 0.14 -6.91
C LEU A 117 1.67 -1.14 -7.39
N ALA A 118 0.56 -1.03 -8.13
CA ALA A 118 -0.13 -2.18 -8.71
C ALA A 118 0.77 -2.95 -9.70
N GLU A 119 1.51 -2.23 -10.55
CA GLU A 119 2.49 -2.81 -11.49
C GLU A 119 3.64 -3.56 -10.79
N ASN A 120 3.98 -3.18 -9.56
CA ASN A 120 5.08 -3.78 -8.79
C ASN A 120 4.63 -4.89 -7.82
N GLY A 121 3.40 -5.41 -7.97
CA GLY A 121 2.89 -6.52 -7.15
C GLY A 121 2.00 -6.11 -5.97
N GLY A 122 1.63 -4.84 -5.89
CA GLY A 122 0.59 -4.37 -4.98
C GLY A 122 -0.81 -4.69 -5.51
N LYS A 123 -1.73 -5.02 -4.62
CA LYS A 123 -3.16 -5.06 -4.92
C LYS A 123 -3.76 -3.70 -4.55
N VAL A 124 -4.27 -3.01 -5.55
CA VAL A 124 -4.86 -1.67 -5.41
C VAL A 124 -6.31 -1.72 -5.88
N PRO A 125 -7.29 -1.33 -5.04
CA PRO A 125 -8.69 -1.28 -5.43
C PRO A 125 -8.96 -0.15 -6.43
N ASP A 126 -9.97 -0.35 -7.29
CA ASP A 126 -10.41 0.65 -8.28
C ASP A 126 -10.79 2.00 -7.67
N SER A 127 -11.25 2.01 -6.41
CA SER A 127 -11.55 3.26 -5.69
C SER A 127 -10.36 4.22 -5.70
N LEU A 128 -9.16 3.73 -5.42
CA LEU A 128 -7.93 4.53 -5.39
C LEU A 128 -7.44 4.95 -6.78
N LEU A 129 -7.97 4.36 -7.86
CA LEU A 129 -7.61 4.64 -9.25
C LEU A 129 -8.62 5.55 -9.98
N HIS A 130 -9.83 5.73 -9.42
CA HIS A 130 -10.97 6.41 -10.05
C HIS A 130 -11.44 7.69 -9.34
N HIS A 131 -10.62 8.26 -8.45
CA HIS A 131 -10.90 9.56 -7.83
C HIS A 131 -10.62 10.76 -8.74
#